data_AF-E2AW43-F1
#
_entry.id   AF-E2AW43-F1
#
_cell.length_a   1.000
_cell.length_b   1.000
_cell.length_c   1.000
_cell.angle_alpha   90.00
_cell.angle_beta   90.00
_cell.angle_gamma   90.00
#
_symmetry.space_group_name_H-M   'P 1'
#
loop_
_entity.id
_entity.type
_entity.pdbx_description
1 polymer ?
#
loop_
_entity_poly.entity_id
_entity_poly.type
_entity_poly.pdbx_seq_one_letter_code
_entity_poly.pdbx_strand_id
1 'polypeptide(L)'
;MTQYSFDMSLTLTLTGGSSVLAVSYFPAIDLTDADYELGLTDFETYHTIPNVNFSNNKFYFGNDDKEITIPEGSYELHAINDYLKRAILRDGTPARDVENDYDEEYQ
;
A
#
# COMPACT_ATOMS: atom_id res chain seq x y z
N MET A 1 -51.29 -20.57 -12.42
CA MET A 1 -50.41 -20.10 -11.32
C MET A 1 -49.14 -19.61 -11.97
N THR A 2 -48.90 -18.31 -11.95
CA THR A 2 -47.66 -17.70 -12.42
C THR A 2 -46.64 -17.86 -11.30
N GLN A 3 -45.62 -18.70 -11.50
CA GLN A 3 -44.52 -18.85 -10.55
C GLN A 3 -43.64 -17.61 -10.68
N TYR A 4 -43.68 -16.73 -9.68
CA TYR A 4 -42.73 -15.64 -9.55
C TYR A 4 -41.39 -16.24 -9.15
N SER A 5 -40.43 -16.28 -10.06
CA SER A 5 -39.04 -16.55 -9.73
C SER A 5 -38.52 -15.30 -9.02
N PHE A 6 -38.26 -15.40 -7.71
CA PHE A 6 -37.44 -14.42 -7.02
C PHE A 6 -35.99 -14.77 -7.32
N ASP A 7 -35.28 -13.92 -8.06
CA ASP A 7 -33.83 -14.00 -8.11
C ASP A 7 -33.29 -13.70 -6.71
N MET A 8 -32.69 -14.69 -6.07
CA MET A 8 -32.04 -14.53 -4.77
C MET A 8 -30.61 -14.08 -5.01
N SER A 9 -30.25 -12.90 -4.50
CA SER A 9 -28.87 -12.41 -4.47
C SER A 9 -28.40 -12.21 -3.03
N LEU A 10 -27.20 -12.65 -2.71
CA LEU A 10 -26.54 -12.42 -1.43
C LEU A 10 -25.34 -11.49 -1.63
N THR A 11 -25.33 -10.34 -0.95
CA THR A 11 -24.18 -9.43 -0.94
C THR A 11 -23.37 -9.64 0.33
N LEU A 12 -22.06 -9.85 0.17
CA LEU A 12 -21.10 -9.99 1.25
C LEU A 12 -20.17 -8.77 1.26
N THR A 13 -20.02 -8.11 2.41
CA THR A 13 -19.11 -6.97 2.58
C THR A 13 -17.93 -7.36 3.45
N LEU A 14 -16.72 -7.13 2.95
CA LEU A 14 -15.47 -7.35 3.67
C LEU A 14 -14.73 -6.01 3.80
N THR A 15 -14.20 -5.74 4.99
CA THR A 15 -13.41 -4.53 5.27
C THR A 15 -12.15 -4.92 6.04
N GLY A 16 -11.01 -4.30 5.72
CA GLY A 16 -9.76 -4.55 6.42
C GLY A 16 -8.67 -3.55 6.03
N GLY A 17 -7.62 -3.47 6.86
CA GLY A 17 -6.44 -2.63 6.61
C GLY A 17 -5.27 -3.39 5.97
N SER A 18 -5.54 -4.59 5.43
CA SER A 18 -4.55 -5.46 4.80
C SER A 18 -4.85 -5.58 3.30
N SER A 19 -3.85 -5.98 2.51
CA SER A 19 -4.03 -6.35 1.11
C SER A 19 -4.81 -7.67 0.94
N VAL A 20 -4.98 -8.43 2.02
CA VAL A 20 -5.76 -9.68 2.03
C VAL A 20 -7.01 -9.49 2.90
N LEU A 21 -8.19 -9.65 2.28
CA LEU A 21 -9.49 -9.68 2.96
C LEU A 21 -9.99 -11.12 3.06
N ALA A 22 -10.22 -11.61 4.27
CA ALA A 22 -10.74 -12.95 4.52
C ALA A 22 -11.71 -12.94 5.70
N VAL A 23 -12.79 -13.71 5.59
CA VAL A 23 -13.84 -13.83 6.62
C VAL A 23 -14.41 -15.25 6.61
N SER A 24 -14.89 -15.71 7.76
CA SER A 24 -15.59 -17.00 7.91
C SER A 24 -17.02 -16.75 8.35
N TYR A 25 -17.99 -17.33 7.65
CA TYR A 25 -19.41 -17.21 7.95
C TYR A 25 -19.93 -18.45 8.69
N PHE A 26 -20.82 -18.24 9.66
CA PHE A 26 -21.56 -19.32 10.32
C PHE A 26 -23.05 -18.96 10.43
N PRO A 27 -23.98 -19.83 9.97
CA PRO A 27 -23.72 -21.12 9.32
C PRO A 27 -23.01 -20.98 7.97
N ALA A 28 -22.46 -22.08 7.45
CA ALA A 28 -21.85 -22.09 6.12
C ALA A 28 -22.89 -21.72 5.05
N ILE A 29 -22.45 -21.01 4.02
CA ILE A 29 -23.29 -20.68 2.89
C ILE A 29 -23.56 -21.97 2.12
N ASP A 30 -24.83 -22.38 2.09
CA ASP A 30 -25.29 -23.54 1.33
C ASP A 30 -25.54 -23.12 -0.13
N LEU A 31 -24.90 -23.82 -1.06
CA LEU A 31 -24.99 -23.58 -2.51
C LEU A 31 -25.49 -24.84 -3.24
N THR A 32 -26.15 -25.75 -2.53
CA THR A 32 -26.56 -27.05 -3.09
C THR A 32 -27.89 -27.03 -3.85
N ASP A 33 -28.66 -25.93 -3.75
CA ASP A 33 -30.00 -25.82 -4.29
C ASP A 33 -30.08 -25.25 -5.72
N ALA A 34 -28.99 -24.65 -6.22
CA ALA A 34 -28.91 -24.12 -7.59
C ALA A 34 -27.46 -23.89 -8.04
N ASP A 35 -27.29 -23.53 -9.32
CA ASP A 35 -26.02 -23.07 -9.88
C ASP A 35 -25.84 -21.57 -9.58
N TYR A 36 -25.01 -21.24 -8.58
CA TYR A 36 -24.71 -19.86 -8.20
C TYR A 36 -23.44 -19.33 -8.87
N GLU A 37 -23.42 -18.03 -9.15
CA GLU A 37 -22.24 -17.31 -9.62
C GLU A 37 -21.76 -16.31 -8.55
N LEU A 38 -20.44 -16.11 -8.49
CA LEU A 38 -19.83 -15.11 -7.63
C LEU A 38 -19.32 -13.94 -8.48
N GLY A 39 -19.80 -12.73 -8.17
CA GLY A 39 -19.37 -11.49 -8.81
C GLY A 39 -18.86 -10.46 -7.80
N LEU A 40 -17.76 -9.78 -8.13
CA LEU A 40 -17.32 -8.60 -7.40
C LEU A 40 -18.21 -7.42 -7.81
N THR A 41 -19.00 -6.91 -6.88
CA THR A 41 -19.92 -5.78 -7.15
C THR A 41 -19.24 -4.43 -7.00
N ASP A 42 -18.35 -4.29 -6.00
CA ASP A 42 -17.68 -3.04 -5.68
C ASP A 42 -16.33 -3.31 -4.98
N PHE A 43 -15.34 -2.44 -5.22
CA PHE A 43 -14.01 -2.52 -4.62
C PHE A 43 -13.47 -1.12 -4.33
N GLU A 44 -13.71 -0.67 -3.10
CA GLU A 44 -13.15 0.59 -2.60
C GLU A 44 -11.79 0.34 -1.96
N THR A 45 -10.77 1.04 -2.44
CA THR A 45 -9.47 1.11 -1.78
C THR A 45 -9.17 2.55 -1.41
N TYR A 46 -8.79 2.75 -0.15
CA TYR A 46 -8.12 3.99 0.24
C TYR A 46 -6.64 3.84 -0.13
N HIS A 47 -6.08 4.82 -0.83
CA HIS A 47 -4.68 4.91 -1.30
C HIS A 47 -3.67 4.94 -0.13
N THR A 48 -3.60 3.87 0.64
CA THR A 48 -2.72 3.76 1.80
C THR A 48 -2.17 2.35 1.93
N ILE A 49 -1.78 1.71 0.82
CA ILE A 49 -0.75 0.67 0.93
C ILE A 49 0.55 1.44 1.15
N PRO A 50 1.11 1.45 2.38
CA PRO A 50 2.30 2.21 2.66
C PRO A 50 3.47 1.63 1.86
N ASN A 51 4.10 2.46 1.03
CA ASN A 51 5.33 2.09 0.33
C ASN A 51 6.55 2.18 1.26
N VAL A 52 6.41 2.89 2.39
CA VAL A 52 7.35 2.92 3.50
C VAL A 52 6.71 2.27 4.73
N ASN A 53 7.34 1.22 5.25
CA ASN A 53 6.91 0.43 6.41
C ASN A 53 8.11 0.08 7.31
N PHE A 54 7.88 -0.55 8.46
CA PHE A 54 8.93 -0.91 9.42
C PHE A 54 10.14 -1.67 8.81
N SER A 55 9.94 -2.43 7.73
CA SER A 55 11.03 -3.21 7.10
C SER A 55 11.94 -2.39 6.19
N ASN A 56 11.48 -1.24 5.69
CA ASN A 56 12.18 -0.47 4.65
C ASN A 56 12.24 1.05 4.92
N ASN A 57 12.01 1.48 6.17
CA ASN A 57 11.90 2.89 6.52
C ASN A 57 13.22 3.57 6.95
N LYS A 58 14.35 2.91 6.75
CA LYS A 58 15.67 3.42 7.18
C LYS A 58 16.51 3.88 6.00
N PHE A 59 17.05 5.08 6.12
CA PHE A 59 18.00 5.66 5.18
C PHE A 59 19.33 5.93 5.88
N TYR A 60 20.41 5.36 5.33
CA TYR A 60 21.76 5.48 5.89
C TYR A 60 22.61 6.41 5.00
N PHE A 61 23.36 7.33 5.61
CA PHE A 61 24.19 8.28 4.86
C PHE A 61 25.46 8.72 5.61
N GLY A 62 26.43 9.20 4.82
CA GLY A 62 27.74 9.65 5.33
C GLY A 62 28.65 8.50 5.74
N ASN A 63 29.88 8.85 6.16
CA ASN A 63 30.88 7.86 6.57
C ASN A 63 30.65 7.31 7.99
N ASP A 64 29.75 7.94 8.76
CA ASP A 64 29.43 7.56 10.13
C ASP A 64 28.13 6.73 10.22
N ASP A 65 27.63 6.21 9.09
CA ASP A 65 26.38 5.43 8.99
C ASP A 65 25.19 6.09 9.70
N LYS A 66 25.05 7.41 9.53
CA LYS A 66 23.97 8.18 10.14
C LYS A 66 22.62 7.69 9.61
N GLU A 67 21.67 7.47 10.52
CA GLU A 67 20.36 6.91 10.20
C GLU A 67 19.27 8.00 10.23
N ILE A 68 18.47 8.06 9.17
CA ILE A 68 17.19 8.78 9.12
C ILE A 68 16.06 7.77 9.03
N THR A 69 15.16 7.80 10.01
CA THR A 69 13.91 7.03 9.96
C THR A 69 12.83 7.86 9.27
N ILE A 70 12.27 7.32 8.18
CA ILE A 70 11.10 7.87 7.50
C ILE A 70 9.85 7.33 8.21
N PRO A 71 8.86 8.15 8.58
CA PRO A 71 7.63 7.63 9.18
C PRO A 71 6.92 6.69 8.20
N GLU A 72 6.26 5.64 8.69
CA GLU A 72 5.50 4.73 7.82
C GLU A 72 4.38 5.48 7.10
N GLY A 73 4.14 5.12 5.84
CA GLY A 73 3.14 5.78 5.01
C GLY A 73 3.33 5.55 3.52
N SER A 74 2.48 6.20 2.74
CA SER A 74 2.56 6.23 1.28
C SER A 74 3.09 7.60 0.87
N TYR A 75 4.25 7.63 0.22
CA TYR A 75 4.89 8.87 -0.21
C TYR A 75 5.20 8.85 -1.70
N GLU A 76 5.08 10.00 -2.34
CA GLU A 76 5.70 10.24 -3.64
C GLU A 76 7.23 10.29 -3.50
N LEU A 77 7.94 9.88 -4.56
CA LEU A 77 9.41 9.95 -4.59
C LEU A 77 9.94 11.36 -4.28
N HIS A 78 9.25 12.39 -4.79
CA HIS A 78 9.60 13.79 -4.51
C HIS A 78 9.42 14.17 -3.03
N ALA A 79 8.39 13.66 -2.36
CA ALA A 79 8.16 13.92 -0.94
C ALA A 79 9.24 13.26 -0.06
N ILE A 80 9.66 12.04 -0.41
CA ILE A 80 10.78 11.35 0.25
C ILE A 80 12.07 12.18 0.08
N ASN A 81 12.39 12.57 -1.15
CA ASN A 81 13.58 13.37 -1.45
C ASN A 81 13.61 14.69 -0.65
N ASP A 82 12.50 15.41 -0.60
CA ASP A 82 12.39 16.67 0.14
C ASP A 82 12.53 16.47 1.65
N TYR A 83 11.98 15.38 2.19
CA TYR A 83 12.16 15.00 3.58
C TYR A 83 13.63 14.71 3.91
N LEU A 84 14.29 13.89 3.10
CA LEU A 84 15.70 13.53 3.28
C LEU A 84 16.62 14.76 3.23
N LYS A 85 16.44 15.66 2.25
CA LYS A 85 17.21 16.91 2.17
C LYS A 85 17.10 17.74 3.45
N ARG A 86 15.88 17.90 3.98
CA ARG A 86 15.64 18.63 5.23
C ARG A 86 16.27 17.93 6.44
N ALA A 87 16.17 16.61 6.50
CA ALA A 87 16.71 15.81 7.60
C ALA A 87 18.26 15.86 7.63
N ILE A 88 18.91 15.72 6.47
CA ILE A 88 20.37 15.80 6.33
C ILE A 88 20.90 17.19 6.70
N LEU A 89 20.22 18.26 6.29
CA LEU A 89 20.59 19.63 6.64
C LEU A 89 20.51 19.91 8.14
N ARG A 90 19.54 19.31 8.84
CA ARG A 90 19.40 19.44 10.30
C ARG A 90 20.52 18.74 11.06
N ASP A 91 21.09 17.69 10.47
CA ASP A 91 22.15 16.90 11.10
C ASP A 91 23.56 17.49 10.94
N GLY A 92 23.66 18.72 10.38
CA GLY A 92 24.85 19.56 10.45
C GLY A 92 25.97 19.19 9.49
N THR A 93 25.75 18.27 8.54
CA THR A 93 26.72 17.97 7.48
C THR A 93 26.72 19.11 6.46
N PRO A 94 27.82 19.86 6.27
CA PRO A 94 27.88 20.84 5.19
C PRO A 94 27.71 20.08 3.87
N ALA A 95 26.89 20.62 2.97
CA ALA A 95 26.79 20.11 1.62
C ALA A 95 28.20 20.14 1.02
N ARG A 96 28.87 18.98 0.95
CA ARG A 96 30.01 18.83 0.05
C ARG A 96 29.41 18.86 -1.33
N ASP A 97 29.92 19.76 -2.18
CA ASP A 97 29.52 19.90 -3.56
C ASP A 97 29.45 18.52 -4.21
N VAL A 98 28.22 18.03 -4.42
CA VAL A 98 27.99 16.82 -5.19
C VAL A 98 28.21 17.27 -6.63
N GLU A 99 29.42 17.05 -7.15
CA GLU A 99 29.61 17.05 -8.60
C GLU A 99 28.59 16.06 -9.17
N ASN A 100 27.70 16.58 -10.00
CA ASN A 100 26.68 15.80 -10.68
C ASN A 100 27.39 14.95 -11.75
N ASP A 101 27.89 13.78 -11.37
CA ASP A 101 28.23 12.72 -12.32
C ASP A 101 26.92 12.02 -12.69
N TYR A 102 26.14 12.67 -13.55
CA TYR A 102 25.12 11.98 -14.31
C TYR A 102 25.84 11.15 -15.38
N ASP A 103 26.22 9.92 -15.03
CA ASP A 103 26.58 8.92 -16.02
C ASP A 103 25.33 8.59 -16.84
N GLU A 104 25.24 9.22 -18.02
CA GLU A 104 24.36 8.82 -19.12
C GLU A 104 24.81 7.44 -19.63
N GLU A 105 24.43 6.35 -18.96
CA GLU A 105 24.63 5.01 -19.53
C GLU A 105 23.36 4.17 -19.49
N TYR A 106 22.45 4.47 -20.43
CA TYR A 106 21.57 3.48 -21.03
C TYR A 106 21.30 3.88 -22.50
N GLN A 107 22.14 3.37 -23.42
CA GLN A 107 21.80 3.17 -24.83
C GLN A 107 21.32 1.74 -25.05
#